data_AF-A0A353VRF7-F1
#
_entry.id   AF-A0A353VRF7-F1
#
_cell.length_a   1.000
_cell.length_b   1.000
_cell.length_c   1.000
_cell.angle_alpha   90.00
_cell.angle_beta   90.00
_cell.angle_gamma   90.00
#
_symmetry.space_group_name_H-M   'P 1'
#
loop_
_entity.id
_entity.type
_entity.pdbx_description
1 polymer ?
#
loop_
_entity_poly.entity_id
_entity_poly.type
_entity_poly.pdbx_seq_one_letter_code
_entity_poly.pdbx_strand_id
1 'polypeptide(L)'
;MAKIQLKSDNIYPFGGLFSIFSMFNRSGLRSVIDGHLGKRGATKAAFTHGDVFASLFGSYLCGGDCIEDVMDIKSFWDNREDIRVCSSDVILRTLRGLSEDSVYYESGQGKSYAFNVNERMNILLLKCLA
;
A
#
# COMPACT_ATOMS: atom_id res chain seq x y z
N MET A 1 -38.64 -21.81 13.24
CA MET A 1 -38.40 -20.35 13.30
C MET A 1 -36.97 -20.11 13.73
N ALA A 2 -36.19 -19.38 12.92
CA ALA A 2 -34.81 -19.03 13.29
C ALA A 2 -34.82 -17.94 14.38
N LYS A 3 -34.05 -18.15 15.44
CA LYS A 3 -33.94 -17.21 16.56
C LYS A 3 -32.97 -16.09 16.17
N ILE A 4 -33.50 -14.91 15.84
CA ILE A 4 -32.67 -13.74 15.49
C ILE A 4 -32.18 -13.11 16.80
N GLN A 5 -30.88 -13.14 17.04
CA GLN A 5 -30.24 -12.36 18.10
C GLN A 5 -29.83 -11.00 17.54
N LEU A 6 -30.44 -9.93 18.04
CA LEU A 6 -30.04 -8.56 17.72
C LEU A 6 -28.93 -8.14 18.70
N LYS A 7 -27.76 -7.77 18.16
CA LYS A 7 -26.63 -7.24 18.92
C LYS A 7 -26.44 -5.78 18.53
N SER A 8 -26.48 -4.87 19.50
CA SER A 8 -26.41 -3.42 19.29
C SER A 8 -25.00 -2.83 19.44
N ASP A 9 -23.97 -3.66 19.35
CA ASP A 9 -22.58 -3.19 19.43
C ASP A 9 -22.27 -2.30 18.22
N ASN A 10 -21.56 -1.20 18.45
CA ASN A 10 -21.07 -0.35 17.37
C ASN A 10 -20.03 -1.13 16.55
N ILE A 11 -20.42 -1.57 15.35
CA ILE A 11 -19.51 -2.24 14.41
C ILE A 11 -18.76 -1.15 13.65
N TYR A 12 -17.43 -1.16 13.77
CA TYR A 12 -16.56 -0.35 12.92
C TYR A 12 -16.22 -1.15 11.66
N PRO A 13 -16.61 -0.68 10.46
CA PRO A 13 -16.15 -1.27 9.22
C PRO A 13 -14.63 -1.33 9.21
N PHE A 14 -14.09 -2.40 8.61
CA PHE A 14 -12.64 -2.57 8.44
C PHE A 14 -11.84 -2.67 9.75
N GLY A 15 -12.49 -3.01 10.88
CA GLY A 15 -11.83 -3.11 12.18
C GLY A 15 -10.62 -4.06 12.25
N GLY A 16 -10.62 -5.13 11.44
CA GLY A 16 -9.48 -6.05 11.36
C GLY A 16 -8.20 -5.40 10.83
N LEU A 17 -8.31 -4.34 10.02
CA LEU A 17 -7.16 -3.69 9.41
C LEU A 17 -6.35 -2.88 10.41
N PHE A 18 -6.95 -2.44 11.52
CA PHE A 18 -6.21 -1.83 12.62
C PHE A 18 -5.12 -2.77 13.15
N SER A 19 -5.44 -4.05 13.36
CA SER A 19 -4.47 -5.05 13.80
C SER A 19 -3.37 -5.24 12.75
N ILE A 20 -3.73 -5.21 11.46
CA ILE A 20 -2.79 -5.40 10.36
C ILE A 20 -1.81 -4.22 10.27
N PHE A 21 -2.26 -2.96 10.36
CA PHE A 21 -1.33 -1.83 10.34
C PHE A 21 -0.50 -1.70 11.60
N SER A 22 -1.07 -2.05 12.75
CA SER A 22 -0.29 -2.15 13.99
C SER A 22 0.86 -3.15 13.81
N MET A 23 0.58 -4.30 13.20
CA MET A 23 1.61 -5.29 12.86
C MET A 23 2.61 -4.76 11.82
N PHE A 24 2.15 -4.08 10.76
CA PHE A 24 3.00 -3.45 9.74
C PHE A 24 3.98 -2.43 10.33
N ASN A 25 3.53 -1.64 11.31
CA ASN A 25 4.37 -0.67 12.00
C ASN A 25 5.35 -1.38 12.96
N ARG A 26 4.87 -2.37 13.73
CA ARG A 26 5.68 -3.11 14.72
C ARG A 26 6.71 -4.05 14.11
N SER A 27 6.46 -4.57 12.91
CA SER A 27 7.39 -5.47 12.22
C SER A 27 8.65 -4.76 11.72
N GLY A 28 8.68 -3.42 11.72
CA GLY A 28 9.76 -2.63 11.15
C GLY A 28 9.67 -2.47 9.63
N LEU A 29 8.70 -3.11 8.97
CA LEU A 29 8.54 -3.06 7.52
C LEU A 29 8.41 -1.62 6.99
N ARG A 30 7.63 -0.79 7.69
CA ARG A 30 7.52 0.66 7.40
C ARG A 30 8.89 1.35 7.42
N SER A 31 9.72 1.06 8.44
CA SER A 31 11.05 1.65 8.57
C SER A 31 12.00 1.18 7.46
N VAL A 32 11.91 -0.08 7.05
CA VAL A 32 12.70 -0.62 5.92
C VAL A 32 12.33 0.10 4.62
N ILE A 33 11.04 0.24 4.35
CA ILE A 33 10.51 0.95 3.18
C ILE A 33 10.97 2.40 3.17
N ASP A 34 10.71 3.15 4.24
CA ASP A 34 11.01 4.58 4.31
C ASP A 34 12.53 4.83 4.31
N GLY A 35 13.30 3.96 4.95
CA GLY A 35 14.76 4.03 4.97
C GLY A 35 15.37 3.76 3.59
N HIS A 36 14.85 2.78 2.85
CA HIS A 36 15.40 2.42 1.54
C HIS A 36 14.93 3.36 0.42
N LEU A 37 13.66 3.76 0.42
CA LEU A 37 13.11 4.64 -0.60
C LEU A 37 13.36 6.13 -0.29
N GLY A 38 13.71 6.46 0.94
CA GLY A 38 13.96 7.83 1.37
C GLY A 38 12.69 8.68 1.45
N LYS A 39 12.88 10.01 1.49
CA LYS A 39 11.77 10.96 1.60
C LYS A 39 11.01 11.05 0.28
N ARG A 40 9.68 10.94 0.37
CA ARG A 40 8.77 11.13 -0.77
C ARG A 40 8.52 12.60 -1.12
N GLY A 41 8.51 13.48 -0.11
CA GLY A 41 8.19 14.91 -0.27
C GLY A 41 9.16 15.81 0.50
N ALA A 42 9.15 17.10 0.15
CA ALA A 42 10.05 18.10 0.72
C ALA A 42 9.64 18.53 2.15
N THR A 43 8.38 18.34 2.53
CA THR A 43 7.85 18.79 3.83
C THR A 43 7.72 17.62 4.81
N LYS A 44 7.81 17.92 6.11
CA LYS A 44 7.55 16.94 7.19
C LYS A 44 6.09 16.45 7.21
N ALA A 45 5.17 17.24 6.66
CA ALA A 45 3.75 16.89 6.55
C ALA A 45 3.46 15.94 5.36
N ALA A 46 4.40 15.76 4.43
CA ALA A 46 4.20 14.87 3.30
C ALA A 46 3.98 13.42 3.79
N PHE A 47 3.15 12.68 3.08
CA PHE A 47 3.07 11.23 3.24
C PHE A 47 4.43 10.60 2.96
N THR A 48 4.80 9.62 3.76
CA THR A 48 5.98 8.77 3.58
C THR A 48 5.71 7.69 2.52
N HIS A 49 6.74 6.92 2.11
CA HIS A 49 6.50 5.79 1.23
C HIS A 49 5.74 4.68 1.96
N GLY A 50 6.02 4.48 3.25
CA GLY A 50 5.28 3.59 4.13
C GLY A 50 3.80 3.95 4.23
N ASP A 51 3.44 5.25 4.27
CA ASP A 51 2.03 5.69 4.23
C ASP A 51 1.34 5.28 2.95
N VAL A 52 2.03 5.42 1.81
CA VAL A 52 1.49 5.04 0.50
C VAL A 52 1.27 3.53 0.42
N PHE A 53 2.26 2.72 0.79
CA PHE A 53 2.12 1.26 0.76
C PHE A 53 1.09 0.75 1.77
N ALA A 54 1.02 1.33 2.97
CA ALA A 54 -0.03 0.99 3.93
C ALA A 54 -1.43 1.31 3.38
N SER A 55 -1.60 2.46 2.73
CA SER A 55 -2.87 2.85 2.10
C SER A 55 -3.27 1.87 0.99
N LEU A 56 -2.30 1.49 0.14
CA LEU A 56 -2.51 0.52 -0.93
C LEU A 56 -2.85 -0.87 -0.38
N PHE A 57 -2.13 -1.35 0.64
CA PHE A 57 -2.46 -2.61 1.32
C PHE A 57 -3.83 -2.58 1.96
N GLY A 58 -4.22 -1.46 2.56
CA GLY A 58 -5.55 -1.28 3.13
C GLY A 58 -6.65 -1.50 2.11
N SER A 59 -6.54 -0.86 0.95
CA SER A 59 -7.48 -1.03 -0.16
C SER A 59 -7.53 -2.48 -0.64
N TYR A 60 -6.37 -3.10 -0.90
CA TYR A 60 -6.31 -4.48 -1.41
C TYR A 60 -6.87 -5.51 -0.41
N LEU A 61 -6.56 -5.37 0.88
CA LEU A 61 -7.05 -6.28 1.93
C LEU A 61 -8.54 -6.08 2.25
N CYS A 62 -9.13 -4.95 1.83
CA CYS A 62 -10.58 -4.73 1.86
C CYS A 62 -11.30 -5.34 0.66
N GLY A 63 -10.59 -5.91 -0.31
CA GLY A 63 -11.17 -6.33 -1.59
C GLY A 63 -11.40 -5.18 -2.56
N GLY A 64 -10.60 -4.11 -2.47
CA GLY A 64 -10.56 -3.07 -3.51
C GLY A 64 -9.96 -3.61 -4.81
N ASP A 65 -10.59 -3.26 -5.93
CA ASP A 65 -10.21 -3.64 -7.28
C ASP A 65 -9.40 -2.53 -7.98
N CYS A 66 -9.56 -1.28 -7.54
CA CYS A 66 -8.87 -0.12 -8.08
C CYS A 66 -8.25 0.76 -6.98
N ILE A 67 -7.25 1.58 -7.35
CA ILE A 67 -6.54 2.45 -6.39
C ILE A 67 -7.51 3.47 -5.78
N GLU A 68 -8.55 3.84 -6.52
CA GLU A 68 -9.62 4.76 -6.12
C GLU A 68 -10.44 4.23 -4.93
N ASP A 69 -10.57 2.91 -4.76
CA ASP A 69 -11.30 2.29 -3.64
C ASP A 69 -10.68 2.63 -2.28
N VAL A 70 -9.43 3.11 -2.26
CA VAL A 70 -8.81 3.67 -1.04
C VAL A 70 -9.65 4.83 -0.46
N MET A 71 -10.40 5.54 -1.30
CA MET A 71 -11.22 6.68 -0.89
C MET A 71 -12.44 6.25 -0.08
N ASP A 72 -12.97 5.05 -0.32
CA ASP A 72 -14.11 4.50 0.43
C ASP A 72 -13.69 4.13 1.86
N ILE A 73 -12.49 3.56 2.01
CA ILE A 73 -11.94 3.19 3.32
C ILE A 73 -11.39 4.40 4.10
N LYS A 74 -10.93 5.44 3.39
CA LYS A 74 -10.30 6.63 3.98
C LYS A 74 -11.18 7.29 5.04
N SER A 75 -12.48 7.40 4.77
CA SER A 75 -13.46 7.99 5.68
C SER A 75 -13.51 7.31 7.07
N PHE A 76 -13.20 6.02 7.14
CA PHE A 76 -13.22 5.26 8.39
C PHE A 76 -11.94 5.40 9.20
N TRP A 77 -10.83 5.86 8.59
CA TRP A 77 -9.50 5.82 9.21
C TRP A 77 -8.86 7.20 9.42
N ASP A 78 -9.33 8.25 8.75
CA ASP A 78 -8.74 9.61 8.85
C ASP A 78 -8.70 10.18 10.28
N ASN A 79 -9.50 9.65 11.20
CA ASN A 79 -9.55 10.09 12.60
C ASN A 79 -8.60 9.32 13.54
N ARG A 80 -7.66 8.52 13.02
CA ARG A 80 -6.75 7.69 13.83
C ARG A 80 -5.30 8.14 13.69
N GLU A 81 -4.62 8.35 14.83
CA GLU A 81 -3.25 8.89 14.86
C GLU A 81 -2.21 7.98 14.18
N ASP A 82 -2.43 6.66 14.22
CA ASP A 82 -1.42 5.67 13.79
C ASP A 82 -1.47 5.31 12.29
N ILE A 83 -2.51 5.76 11.58
CA ILE A 83 -2.76 5.38 10.18
C ILE A 83 -3.09 6.63 9.36
N ARG A 84 -2.19 6.97 8.45
CA ARG A 84 -2.38 8.06 7.48
C ARG A 84 -2.76 7.50 6.13
N VAL A 85 -4.02 7.68 5.73
CA VAL A 85 -4.51 7.20 4.43
C VAL A 85 -4.27 8.25 3.35
N CYS A 86 -3.49 7.87 2.34
CA CYS A 86 -3.23 8.65 1.14
C CYS A 86 -4.48 8.69 0.25
N SER A 87 -4.64 9.77 -0.53
CA SER A 87 -5.59 9.75 -1.64
C SER A 87 -5.08 8.86 -2.77
N SER A 88 -5.99 8.43 -3.64
CA SER A 88 -5.67 7.66 -4.84
C SER A 88 -4.64 8.36 -5.73
N ASP A 89 -4.75 9.68 -5.92
CA ASP A 89 -3.78 10.49 -6.68
C ASP A 89 -2.37 10.43 -6.08
N VAL A 90 -2.25 10.55 -4.76
CA VAL A 90 -0.95 10.47 -4.07
C VAL A 90 -0.32 9.10 -4.26
N ILE A 91 -1.13 8.04 -4.16
CA ILE A 91 -0.67 6.66 -4.40
C ILE A 91 -0.19 6.53 -5.85
N LEU A 92 -1.02 6.87 -6.82
CA LEU A 92 -0.72 6.73 -8.25
C LEU A 92 0.54 7.50 -8.65
N ARG A 93 0.67 8.75 -8.20
CA ARG A 93 1.86 9.58 -8.47
C ARG A 93 3.13 8.98 -7.87
N THR A 94 3.01 8.38 -6.69
CA THR A 94 4.15 7.73 -6.02
C THR A 94 4.55 6.46 -6.76
N LEU A 95 3.59 5.61 -7.15
CA LEU A 95 3.86 4.40 -7.92
C LEU A 95 4.51 4.72 -9.28
N ARG A 96 4.04 5.77 -9.98
CA ARG A 96 4.69 6.25 -11.21
C ARG A 96 6.11 6.76 -10.98
N GLY A 97 6.39 7.37 -9.83
CA GLY A 97 7.75 7.81 -9.48
C GLY A 97 8.69 6.66 -9.10
N LEU A 98 8.14 5.49 -8.77
CA LEU A 98 8.90 4.29 -8.44
C LEU A 98 9.02 3.30 -9.61
N SER A 99 8.22 3.46 -10.67
CA SER A 99 8.28 2.61 -11.85
C SER A 99 9.50 2.91 -12.72
N GLU A 100 10.04 1.88 -13.35
CA GLU A 100 11.04 2.00 -14.40
C GLU A 100 10.52 1.39 -15.70
N ASP A 101 11.09 1.82 -16.83
CA ASP A 101 10.73 1.27 -18.14
C ASP A 101 11.18 -0.18 -18.27
N SER A 102 10.40 -0.96 -19.02
CA SER A 102 10.75 -2.35 -19.32
C SER A 102 11.83 -2.43 -20.39
N VAL A 103 12.73 -3.39 -20.25
CA VAL A 103 13.68 -3.80 -21.28
C VAL A 103 13.03 -4.88 -22.14
N TYR A 104 13.22 -4.80 -23.47
CA TYR A 104 12.63 -5.74 -24.42
C TYR A 104 13.69 -6.62 -25.04
N TYR A 105 13.40 -7.92 -25.12
CA TYR A 105 14.23 -8.89 -25.83
C TYR A 105 13.41 -9.60 -26.89
N GLU A 106 13.96 -9.73 -28.10
CA GLU A 106 13.35 -10.51 -29.17
C GLU A 106 13.97 -11.91 -29.21
N SER A 107 13.13 -12.95 -29.27
CA SER A 107 13.59 -14.30 -29.53
C SER A 107 13.90 -14.51 -31.01
N GLY A 108 14.65 -15.57 -31.33
CA GLY A 108 14.89 -15.98 -32.72
C GLY A 108 13.63 -16.34 -33.52
N GLN A 109 12.46 -16.44 -32.87
CA GLN A 109 11.15 -16.62 -33.51
C GLN A 109 10.39 -15.28 -33.72
N GLY A 110 11.02 -14.14 -33.46
CA GLY A 110 10.39 -12.81 -33.60
C GLY A 110 9.39 -12.46 -32.49
N LYS A 111 9.41 -13.16 -31.35
CA LYS A 111 8.56 -12.83 -30.19
C LYS A 111 9.29 -11.85 -29.28
N SER A 112 8.64 -10.74 -28.93
CA SER A 112 9.17 -9.74 -28.00
C SER A 112 8.71 -10.02 -26.57
N TYR A 113 9.64 -9.93 -25.62
CA TYR A 113 9.44 -10.16 -24.20
C TYR A 113 9.86 -8.93 -23.41
N ALA A 114 8.95 -8.41 -22.58
CA ALA A 114 9.21 -7.29 -21.70
C ALA A 114 9.68 -7.76 -20.32
N PHE A 115 10.76 -7.18 -19.82
CA PHE A 115 11.31 -7.44 -18.49
C PHE A 115 11.46 -6.12 -17.74
N ASN A 116 10.89 -6.05 -16.55
CA ASN A 116 11.08 -4.92 -15.65
C ASN A 116 12.12 -5.28 -14.60
N VAL A 117 13.31 -4.69 -14.68
CA VAL A 117 14.46 -5.06 -13.83
C VAL A 117 14.53 -4.25 -12.54
N ASN A 118 13.74 -3.15 -12.43
CA ASN A 118 13.70 -2.16 -11.34
C ASN A 118 14.47 -2.58 -10.08
N GLU A 119 15.78 -2.36 -10.12
CA GLU A 119 16.71 -2.93 -9.15
C GLU A 119 16.44 -2.38 -7.75
N ARG A 120 16.09 -1.09 -7.68
CA ARG A 120 15.71 -0.41 -6.46
C ARG A 120 14.54 -1.11 -5.77
N MET A 121 13.47 -1.43 -6.52
CA MET A 121 12.31 -2.12 -5.94
C MET A 121 12.62 -3.59 -5.63
N ASN A 122 13.45 -4.26 -6.42
CA ASN A 122 13.88 -5.63 -6.14
C ASN A 122 14.71 -5.73 -4.84
N ILE A 123 15.64 -4.81 -4.62
CA ILE A 123 16.40 -4.71 -3.36
C ILE A 123 15.47 -4.44 -2.19
N LEU A 124 14.46 -3.58 -2.36
CA LEU A 124 13.47 -3.35 -1.33
C LEU A 124 12.77 -4.65 -0.93
N LEU A 125 12.29 -5.43 -1.90
CA LEU A 125 11.61 -6.70 -1.65
C LEU A 125 12.49 -7.65 -0.83
N LEU A 126 13.78 -7.77 -1.19
CA LEU A 126 14.73 -8.58 -0.43
C LEU A 126 14.92 -8.08 1.00
N LYS A 127 15.03 -6.76 1.21
CA LYS A 127 15.17 -6.16 2.54
C LYS A 127 13.93 -6.36 3.41
N CYS A 128 12.75 -6.47 2.82
CA CYS A 128 11.51 -6.73 3.54
C CYS A 128 11.38 -8.18 4.05
N LEU A 129 12.22 -9.10 3.56
CA LEU A 129 12.25 -10.51 3.98
C LEU A 129 13.26 -10.79 5.11
N ALA A 130 14.20 -9.88 5.35
CA ALA A 130 15.26 -9.99 6.34
C ALA A 130 14.77 -9.55 7.74
#